data_AF-A0A932Z0L0-F1
#
_entry.id   AF-A0A932Z0L0-F1
#
_cell.length_a   1.000
_cell.length_b   1.000
_cell.length_c   1.000
_cell.angle_alpha   90.00
_cell.angle_beta   90.00
_cell.angle_gamma   90.00
#
_symmetry.space_group_name_H-M   'P 1'
#
loop_
_entity.id
_entity.type
_entity.pdbx_description
1 polymer ?
#
loop_
_entity_poly.entity_id
_entity_poly.type
_entity_poly.pdbx_seq_one_letter_code
_entity_poly.pdbx_strand_id
1 'polypeptide(L)'
;MLSIKRRVPLPTKIFLLDHLRVMLRAGLPIGRALESLAADVERPAIGRMLGEVKSAIERGGSLADALAAHPTLFPPLAVELIRAGEHAGTLEATLTEVATQLRKDHELRSRVQGALLYPAVIVGAMVVIGTGIIIFVLPKLLNLFRDVTVALPLPTRLLLGFSTFMGAYGWIVAIVLVALAIACVAFVRSARGKILWHRLLVRFPGRMGVLIREVNIARILRTLSGLLHTDIPIVRALELTTATLGNVQYRATLRDASTRIARGESLGAILRERKDLFPPTAVQVVAVGEETGSLDELLGELANFYEADVERTLRNLTTIIEPILILTIGVGVAFLAIAVLMPMYSIAQAV
;
A
#
# COMPACT_ATOMS: atom_id res chain seq x y z
N MET A 1 -14.46 -23.24 12.37
CA MET A 1 -13.50 -23.24 11.23
C MET A 1 -13.60 -21.92 10.48
N LEU A 2 -12.87 -20.89 10.91
CA LEU A 2 -12.66 -19.66 10.12
C LEU A 2 -11.18 -19.62 9.77
N SER A 3 -10.83 -20.19 8.61
CA SER A 3 -9.47 -20.09 8.06
C SER A 3 -9.27 -18.66 7.58
N ILE A 4 -8.91 -17.78 8.49
CA ILE A 4 -8.28 -16.51 8.16
C ILE A 4 -6.95 -16.90 7.50
N LYS A 5 -6.96 -16.97 6.18
CA LYS A 5 -5.77 -17.19 5.33
C LYS A 5 -4.77 -16.07 5.66
N ARG A 6 -3.95 -16.27 6.69
CA ARG A 6 -2.94 -15.30 7.14
C ARG A 6 -1.99 -15.09 5.98
N ARG A 7 -2.05 -13.93 5.34
CA ARG A 7 -1.12 -13.55 4.27
C ARG A 7 0.31 -13.66 4.81
N VAL A 8 1.16 -14.38 4.08
CA VAL A 8 2.59 -14.49 4.41
C VAL A 8 3.25 -13.14 4.14
N PRO A 9 4.06 -12.60 5.07
CA PRO A 9 4.76 -11.33 4.87
C PRO A 9 5.66 -11.39 3.63
N LEU A 10 5.76 -10.27 2.90
CA LEU A 10 6.61 -10.18 1.71
C LEU A 10 8.10 -10.48 2.00
N PRO A 11 8.70 -10.05 3.15
CA PRO A 11 10.06 -10.42 3.50
C PRO A 11 10.28 -11.93 3.59
N THR A 12 9.31 -12.67 4.15
CA THR A 12 9.38 -14.14 4.21
C THR A 12 9.39 -14.76 2.81
N LYS A 13 8.62 -14.21 1.87
CA LYS A 13 8.61 -14.70 0.48
C LYS A 13 9.95 -14.48 -0.21
N ILE A 14 10.53 -13.30 -0.01
CA ILE A 14 11.86 -12.94 -0.54
C ILE A 14 12.91 -13.88 0.03
N PHE A 15 12.91 -14.07 1.36
CA PHE A 15 13.81 -15.01 2.04
C PHE A 15 13.75 -16.42 1.44
N LEU A 16 12.55 -16.96 1.23
CA LEU A 16 12.39 -18.31 0.68
C LEU A 16 12.97 -18.44 -0.73
N LEU A 17 12.73 -17.45 -1.59
CA LEU A 17 13.24 -17.44 -2.96
C LEU A 17 14.76 -17.24 -3.00
N ASP A 18 15.30 -16.33 -2.18
CA ASP A 18 16.74 -16.10 -2.06
C ASP A 18 17.46 -17.34 -1.52
N HIS A 19 16.89 -18.00 -0.51
CA HIS A 19 17.49 -19.19 0.06
C HIS A 19 17.47 -20.36 -0.94
N LEU A 20 16.34 -20.57 -1.65
CA LEU A 20 16.25 -21.55 -2.73
C LEU A 20 17.27 -21.27 -3.84
N ARG A 21 17.42 -19.99 -4.25
CA ARG A 21 18.43 -19.55 -5.22
C ARG A 21 19.85 -19.88 -4.77
N VAL A 22 20.20 -19.58 -3.52
CA VAL A 22 21.54 -19.86 -2.96
C VAL A 22 21.84 -21.36 -2.98
N MET A 23 20.88 -22.18 -2.58
CA MET A 23 21.06 -23.65 -2.55
C MET A 23 21.19 -24.24 -3.95
N LEU A 24 20.37 -23.80 -4.91
CA LEU A 24 20.46 -24.24 -6.30
C LEU A 24 21.78 -23.80 -6.95
N ARG A 25 22.22 -22.56 -6.71
CA ARG A 25 23.52 -22.06 -7.16
C ARG A 25 24.70 -22.83 -6.55
N ALA A 26 24.55 -23.35 -5.35
CA ALA A 26 25.53 -24.23 -4.71
C ALA A 26 25.50 -25.67 -5.26
N GLY A 27 24.65 -25.96 -6.26
CA GLY A 27 24.56 -27.28 -6.91
C GLY A 27 23.70 -28.28 -6.14
N LEU A 28 22.96 -27.88 -5.10
CA LEU A 28 22.07 -28.79 -4.40
C LEU A 28 20.85 -29.14 -5.26
N PRO A 29 20.42 -30.41 -5.27
CA PRO A 29 19.16 -30.81 -5.88
C PRO A 29 17.97 -30.08 -5.25
N ILE A 30 16.97 -29.71 -6.05
CA ILE A 30 15.85 -28.90 -5.59
C ILE A 30 15.07 -29.52 -4.42
N GLY A 31 14.92 -30.84 -4.38
CA GLY A 31 14.27 -31.54 -3.28
C GLY A 31 15.01 -31.38 -1.95
N ARG A 32 16.36 -31.38 -1.98
CA ARG A 32 17.21 -31.11 -0.80
C ARG A 32 17.16 -29.65 -0.39
N ALA A 33 17.17 -28.73 -1.35
CA ALA A 33 17.01 -27.31 -1.08
C ALA A 33 15.67 -27.01 -0.39
N LEU A 34 14.57 -27.62 -0.87
CA LEU A 34 13.25 -27.48 -0.26
C LEU A 34 13.15 -28.12 1.13
N GLU A 35 13.81 -29.26 1.35
CA GLU A 35 13.91 -29.91 2.65
C GLU A 35 14.64 -29.04 3.68
N SER A 36 15.80 -28.49 3.30
CA SER A 36 16.54 -27.52 4.12
C SER A 36 15.68 -26.29 4.44
N LEU A 37 15.02 -25.75 3.41
CA LEU A 37 14.17 -24.58 3.55
C LEU A 37 12.96 -24.82 4.47
N ALA A 38 12.39 -26.03 4.44
CA ALA A 38 11.27 -26.42 5.29
C ALA A 38 11.66 -26.57 6.76
N ALA A 39 12.92 -26.95 7.04
CA ALA A 39 13.46 -27.03 8.39
C ALA A 39 13.78 -25.66 9.00
N ASP A 40 14.22 -24.70 8.17
CA ASP A 40 14.67 -23.37 8.62
C ASP A 40 13.55 -22.35 8.84
N VAL A 41 12.31 -22.65 8.43
CA VAL A 41 11.18 -21.72 8.59
C VAL A 41 10.56 -21.79 9.98
N GLU A 42 10.48 -20.64 10.65
CA GLU A 42 9.86 -20.49 11.98
C GLU A 42 8.39 -20.92 12.05
N ARG A 43 7.66 -20.87 10.92
CA ARG A 43 6.21 -21.13 10.88
C ARG A 43 5.96 -22.56 10.37
N PRO A 44 5.41 -23.48 11.19
CA PRO A 44 5.12 -24.85 10.77
C PRO A 44 4.15 -24.97 9.58
N ALA A 45 3.28 -23.97 9.38
CA ALA A 45 2.41 -23.90 8.21
C ALA A 45 3.19 -23.69 6.90
N ILE A 46 4.30 -22.95 6.93
CA ILE A 46 5.17 -22.73 5.76
C ILE A 46 5.97 -24.00 5.47
N GLY A 47 6.53 -24.63 6.50
CA GLY A 47 7.25 -25.91 6.35
C GLY A 47 6.38 -27.00 5.72
N ARG A 48 5.10 -27.11 6.11
CA ARG A 48 4.14 -28.03 5.48
C ARG A 48 3.92 -27.74 3.99
N MET A 49 3.70 -26.47 3.62
CA MET A 49 3.55 -26.09 2.21
C MET A 49 4.81 -26.41 1.40
N LEU A 50 6.01 -26.19 1.94
CA LEU A 50 7.26 -26.54 1.28
C LEU A 50 7.44 -28.06 1.13
N GLY A 51 7.00 -28.84 2.13
CA GLY A 51 6.95 -30.30 2.05
C GLY A 51 5.99 -30.79 0.94
N GLU A 52 4.81 -30.16 0.81
CA GLU A 52 3.86 -30.45 -0.27
C GLU A 52 4.46 -30.14 -1.65
N VAL A 53 5.20 -29.03 -1.78
CA VAL A 53 5.95 -28.68 -3.01
C VAL A 53 7.03 -29.73 -3.30
N LYS A 54 7.82 -30.12 -2.30
CA LYS A 54 8.85 -31.18 -2.44
C LYS A 54 8.24 -32.48 -2.96
N SER A 55 7.16 -32.95 -2.32
CA SER A 55 6.48 -34.18 -2.73
C SER A 55 5.87 -34.09 -4.13
N ALA A 56 5.41 -32.91 -4.58
CA ALA A 56 4.91 -32.72 -5.93
C ALA A 56 6.02 -32.87 -6.99
N ILE A 57 7.21 -32.34 -6.70
CA ILE A 57 8.38 -32.46 -7.58
C ILE A 57 8.92 -33.89 -7.58
N GLU A 58 8.98 -34.56 -6.43
CA GLU A 58 9.38 -35.98 -6.33
C GLU A 58 8.46 -36.92 -7.10
N ARG A 59 7.18 -36.54 -7.27
CA ARG A 59 6.21 -37.25 -8.13
C ARG A 59 6.36 -36.92 -9.63
N GLY A 60 7.35 -36.12 -10.01
CA GLY A 60 7.62 -35.74 -11.40
C GLY A 60 6.89 -34.48 -11.88
N GLY A 61 6.27 -33.70 -10.99
CA GLY A 61 5.69 -32.40 -11.33
C GLY A 61 6.75 -31.31 -11.55
N SER A 62 6.41 -30.26 -12.30
CA SER A 62 7.26 -29.07 -12.42
C SER A 62 7.29 -28.27 -11.11
N LEU A 63 8.38 -27.53 -10.86
CA LEU A 63 8.46 -26.62 -9.71
C LEU A 63 7.37 -25.55 -9.84
N ALA A 64 7.17 -24.97 -11.02
CA ALA A 64 6.17 -23.92 -11.22
C ALA A 64 4.75 -24.39 -10.86
N ASP A 65 4.34 -25.59 -11.27
CA ASP A 65 3.01 -26.13 -10.93
C ASP A 65 2.89 -26.44 -9.44
N ALA A 66 3.96 -26.96 -8.82
CA ALA A 66 4.00 -27.20 -7.39
C ALA A 66 3.86 -25.89 -6.59
N LEU A 67 4.56 -24.82 -6.99
CA LEU A 67 4.47 -23.50 -6.36
C LEU A 67 3.11 -22.83 -6.60
N ALA A 68 2.49 -23.06 -7.77
CA ALA A 68 1.17 -22.53 -8.13
C ALA A 68 0.05 -22.97 -7.18
N ALA A 69 0.17 -24.17 -6.58
CA ALA A 69 -0.76 -24.67 -5.57
C ALA A 69 -0.76 -23.83 -4.28
N HIS A 70 0.28 -23.02 -4.05
CA HIS A 70 0.46 -22.20 -2.86
C HIS A 70 0.53 -20.69 -3.16
N PRO A 71 -0.55 -20.07 -3.72
CA PRO A 71 -0.54 -18.67 -4.15
C PRO A 71 -0.38 -17.67 -2.98
N THR A 72 -0.62 -18.13 -1.75
CA THR A 72 -0.37 -17.35 -0.53
C THR A 72 1.12 -17.17 -0.26
N LEU A 73 1.94 -18.15 -0.63
CA LEU A 73 3.39 -18.15 -0.46
C LEU A 73 4.06 -17.58 -1.71
N PHE A 74 3.73 -18.12 -2.88
CA PHE A 74 4.32 -17.73 -4.17
C PHE A 74 3.31 -16.93 -5.01
N PRO A 75 3.50 -15.61 -5.20
CA PRO A 75 2.62 -14.82 -6.04
C PRO A 75 2.57 -15.34 -7.48
N PRO A 76 1.44 -15.19 -8.21
CA PRO A 76 1.33 -15.64 -9.61
C PRO A 76 2.47 -15.14 -10.50
N LEU A 77 2.90 -13.89 -10.31
CA LEU A 77 4.05 -13.31 -11.00
C LEU A 77 5.33 -14.16 -10.83
N ALA A 78 5.64 -14.56 -9.61
CA ALA A 78 6.84 -15.36 -9.31
C ALA A 78 6.75 -16.75 -9.93
N VAL A 79 5.56 -17.37 -9.87
CA VAL A 79 5.30 -18.70 -10.45
C VAL A 79 5.50 -18.69 -11.96
N GLU A 80 5.04 -17.64 -12.65
CA GLU A 80 5.13 -17.55 -14.12
C GLU A 80 6.56 -17.27 -14.60
N LEU A 81 7.29 -16.41 -13.88
CA LEU A 81 8.71 -16.24 -14.12
C LEU A 81 9.45 -17.56 -13.93
N ILE A 82 9.23 -18.26 -12.81
CA ILE A 82 9.84 -19.58 -12.56
C ILE A 82 9.49 -20.59 -13.65
N ARG A 83 8.24 -20.58 -14.15
CA ARG A 83 7.80 -21.42 -15.27
C ARG A 83 8.60 -21.14 -16.55
N ALA A 84 8.79 -19.87 -16.89
CA ALA A 84 9.62 -19.48 -18.03
C ALA A 84 11.07 -19.96 -17.86
N GLY A 85 11.63 -19.79 -16.67
CA GLY A 85 12.97 -20.25 -16.32
C GLY A 85 13.13 -21.77 -16.33
N GLU A 86 12.13 -22.54 -15.91
CA GLU A 86 12.14 -23.99 -16.00
C GLU A 86 12.13 -24.47 -17.47
N HIS A 87 11.29 -23.87 -18.31
CA HIS A 87 11.22 -24.23 -19.74
C HIS A 87 12.51 -23.87 -20.49
N ALA A 88 13.13 -22.74 -20.15
CA ALA A 88 14.38 -22.29 -20.74
C ALA A 88 15.63 -22.95 -20.13
N GLY A 89 15.51 -23.73 -19.06
CA GLY A 89 16.64 -24.31 -18.34
C GLY A 89 17.50 -23.29 -17.58
N THR A 90 16.99 -22.08 -17.38
CA THR A 90 17.68 -20.94 -16.75
C THR A 90 17.16 -20.63 -15.33
N LEU A 91 16.64 -21.66 -14.64
CA LEU A 91 15.98 -21.53 -13.34
C LEU A 91 16.77 -20.72 -12.30
N GLU A 92 18.09 -20.87 -12.22
CA GLU A 92 18.93 -20.09 -11.31
C GLU A 92 18.89 -18.58 -11.60
N ALA A 93 19.05 -18.21 -12.87
CA ALA A 93 18.99 -16.82 -13.32
C ALA A 93 17.59 -16.24 -13.08
N THR A 94 16.54 -17.01 -13.39
CA THR A 94 15.17 -16.56 -13.20
C THR A 94 14.79 -16.40 -11.73
N LEU A 95 15.27 -17.28 -10.83
CA LEU A 95 15.09 -17.09 -9.39
C LEU A 95 15.78 -15.82 -8.88
N THR A 96 16.93 -15.47 -9.45
CA THR A 96 17.63 -14.20 -9.18
C THR A 96 16.78 -13.01 -9.60
N GLU A 97 16.19 -13.06 -10.80
CA GLU A 97 15.32 -12.01 -11.31
C GLU A 97 14.04 -11.86 -10.47
N VAL A 98 13.38 -12.98 -10.13
CA VAL A 98 12.19 -12.99 -9.27
C VAL A 98 12.49 -12.37 -7.90
N ALA A 99 13.61 -12.75 -7.28
CA ALA A 99 14.00 -12.22 -5.98
C ALA A 99 14.29 -10.71 -6.04
N THR A 100 15.00 -10.27 -7.08
CA THR A 100 15.29 -8.84 -7.34
C THR A 100 14.00 -8.05 -7.52
N GLN A 101 13.07 -8.58 -8.31
CA GLN A 101 11.79 -7.95 -8.60
C GLN A 101 10.92 -7.79 -7.34
N LEU A 102 10.81 -8.84 -6.53
CA LEU A 102 10.07 -8.78 -5.27
C LEU A 102 10.73 -7.85 -4.25
N ARG A 103 12.07 -7.80 -4.22
CA ARG A 103 12.82 -6.89 -3.37
C ARG A 103 12.57 -5.44 -3.73
N LYS A 104 12.61 -5.10 -5.01
CA LYS A 104 12.30 -3.75 -5.49
C LYS A 104 10.86 -3.34 -5.19
N ASP A 105 9.87 -4.22 -5.42
CA ASP A 105 8.49 -3.96 -5.01
C ASP A 105 8.37 -3.75 -3.49
N HIS A 106 9.09 -4.55 -2.70
CA HIS A 106 9.12 -4.38 -1.24
C HIS A 106 9.75 -3.06 -0.81
N GLU A 107 10.88 -2.67 -1.38
CA GLU A 107 11.55 -1.40 -1.12
C GLU A 107 10.64 -0.23 -1.44
N LEU A 108 9.97 -0.24 -2.60
CA LEU A 108 9.02 0.80 -2.97
C LEU A 108 7.87 0.89 -1.96
N ARG A 109 7.29 -0.24 -1.54
CA ARG A 109 6.23 -0.27 -0.51
C ARG A 109 6.72 0.24 0.83
N SER A 110 7.88 -0.24 1.26
CA SER A 110 8.47 0.08 2.55
C SER A 110 8.78 1.56 2.65
N ARG A 111 9.34 2.17 1.58
CA ARG A 111 9.57 3.61 1.49
C ARG A 111 8.27 4.40 1.65
N VAL A 112 7.24 4.04 0.89
CA VAL A 112 5.92 4.70 0.98
C VAL A 112 5.31 4.55 2.38
N GLN A 113 5.37 3.36 2.96
CA GLN A 113 4.85 3.10 4.32
C GLN A 113 5.63 3.84 5.40
N GLY A 114 6.96 3.84 5.31
CA GLY A 114 7.85 4.49 6.26
C GLY A 114 7.63 5.99 6.32
N ALA A 115 7.48 6.65 5.17
CA ALA A 115 7.20 8.08 5.13
C ALA A 115 5.82 8.47 5.68
N LEU A 116 4.83 7.58 5.62
CA LEU A 116 3.50 7.81 6.18
C LEU A 116 3.40 7.48 7.68
N LEU A 117 4.38 6.77 8.23
CA LEU A 117 4.38 6.38 9.65
C LEU A 117 4.49 7.60 10.57
N TYR A 118 5.42 8.51 10.27
CA TYR A 118 5.65 9.70 11.11
C TYR A 118 4.39 10.58 11.26
N PRO A 119 3.70 10.99 10.16
CA PRO A 119 2.43 11.72 10.28
C PRO A 119 1.35 10.95 11.06
N ALA A 120 1.25 9.63 10.86
CA ALA A 120 0.26 8.81 11.54
C ALA A 120 0.47 8.75 13.06
N VAL A 121 1.73 8.65 13.51
CA VAL A 121 2.09 8.63 14.94
C VAL A 121 1.74 9.97 15.60
N ILE A 122 2.08 11.09 14.97
CA ILE A 122 1.80 12.42 15.52
C ILE A 122 0.31 12.71 15.60
N VAL A 123 -0.43 12.46 14.52
CA VAL A 123 -1.88 12.64 14.52
C VAL A 123 -2.54 11.72 15.55
N GLY A 124 -2.07 10.47 15.67
CA GLY A 124 -2.52 9.54 16.70
C GLY A 124 -2.29 10.08 18.11
N ALA A 125 -1.07 10.55 18.42
CA ALA A 125 -0.73 11.14 19.70
C ALA A 125 -1.58 12.39 20.01
N MET A 126 -1.78 13.27 19.02
CA MET A 126 -2.62 14.46 19.15
C MET A 126 -4.07 14.10 19.50
N VAL A 127 -4.65 13.10 18.85
CA VAL A 127 -6.01 12.63 19.13
C VAL A 127 -6.09 12.03 20.53
N VAL A 128 -5.11 11.21 20.94
CA VAL A 128 -5.07 10.61 22.28
C VAL A 128 -4.97 11.67 23.37
N ILE A 129 -4.03 12.61 23.25
CA ILE A 129 -3.82 13.69 24.22
C ILE A 129 -5.06 14.60 24.29
N GLY A 130 -5.57 15.05 23.14
CA GLY A 130 -6.75 15.92 23.08
C GLY A 130 -7.98 15.27 23.71
N THR A 131 -8.22 14.00 23.41
CA THR A 131 -9.33 13.23 24.00
C THR A 131 -9.15 13.05 25.51
N GLY A 132 -7.93 12.74 25.97
CA GLY A 132 -7.64 12.60 27.40
C GLY A 132 -7.90 13.88 28.19
N ILE A 133 -7.55 15.04 27.63
CA ILE A 133 -7.81 16.34 28.27
C ILE A 133 -9.32 16.60 28.37
N ILE A 134 -10.09 16.34 27.30
CA ILE A 134 -11.55 16.55 27.30
C ILE A 134 -12.25 15.61 28.31
N ILE A 135 -11.83 14.35 28.43
CA ILE A 135 -12.48 13.37 29.29
C ILE A 135 -12.07 13.53 30.76
N PHE A 136 -10.80 13.81 31.06
CA PHE A 136 -10.29 13.78 32.44
C PHE A 136 -10.06 15.15 33.06
N VAL A 137 -9.56 16.12 32.28
CA VAL A 137 -9.13 17.42 32.81
C VAL A 137 -10.30 18.39 32.81
N LEU A 138 -11.02 18.48 31.69
CA LEU A 138 -12.12 19.42 31.53
C LEU A 138 -13.22 19.24 32.60
N PRO A 139 -13.71 18.03 32.94
CA PRO A 139 -14.78 17.90 33.94
C PRO A 139 -14.34 18.35 35.35
N LYS A 140 -13.07 18.12 35.71
CA LYS A 140 -12.51 18.57 36.99
C LYS A 140 -12.51 20.09 37.08
N LEU A 141 -12.11 20.76 36.01
CA LEU A 141 -12.15 22.22 35.91
C LEU A 141 -13.59 22.74 36.01
N LEU A 142 -14.54 22.11 35.31
CA LEU A 142 -15.95 22.51 35.35
C LEU A 142 -16.56 22.40 36.75
N ASN A 143 -16.17 21.41 37.55
CA ASN A 143 -16.61 21.31 38.93
C ASN A 143 -16.12 22.48 39.80
N LEU A 144 -14.94 23.04 39.50
CA LEU A 144 -14.44 24.26 40.18
C LEU A 144 -15.19 25.53 39.75
N PHE A 145 -15.88 25.49 38.61
CA PHE A 145 -16.58 26.64 38.02
C PHE A 145 -18.10 26.62 38.25
N ARG A 146 -18.66 25.60 38.92
CA ARG A 146 -20.11 25.46 39.13
C ARG A 146 -20.72 26.54 40.03
N ASP A 147 -19.93 27.08 40.96
CA ASP A 147 -20.42 28.03 41.98
C ASP A 147 -20.18 29.50 41.61
N VAL A 148 -19.59 29.76 40.44
CA VAL A 148 -19.30 31.11 39.96
C VAL A 148 -20.41 31.55 39.01
N THR A 149 -21.14 32.60 39.38
CA THR A 149 -22.27 33.18 38.62
C THR A 149 -21.86 33.97 37.37
N VAL A 150 -20.58 33.96 37.00
CA VAL A 150 -20.04 34.72 35.86
C VAL A 150 -20.27 33.94 34.56
N ALA A 151 -20.70 34.65 33.51
CA ALA A 151 -20.89 34.05 32.20
C ALA A 151 -19.55 33.55 31.63
N LEU A 152 -19.42 32.22 31.50
CA LEU A 152 -18.21 31.60 30.96
C LEU A 152 -17.87 32.15 29.55
N PRO A 153 -16.59 32.27 29.18
CA PRO A 153 -16.20 32.70 27.84
C PRO A 153 -16.70 31.76 26.73
N LEU A 154 -16.87 32.28 25.50
CA LEU A 154 -17.39 31.51 24.36
C LEU A 154 -16.64 30.18 24.08
N PRO A 155 -15.29 30.11 24.10
CA PRO A 155 -14.57 28.86 23.86
C PRO A 155 -14.89 27.79 24.90
N THR A 156 -15.00 28.18 26.17
CA THR A 156 -15.33 27.29 27.29
C THR A 156 -16.79 26.85 27.23
N ARG A 157 -17.73 27.73 26.84
CA ARG A 157 -19.14 27.37 26.60
C ARG A 157 -19.32 26.37 25.46
N LEU A 158 -18.58 26.53 24.35
CA LEU A 158 -18.57 25.57 23.24
C LEU A 158 -18.05 24.19 23.69
N LEU A 159 -16.94 24.16 24.43
CA LEU A 159 -16.38 22.93 24.99
C LEU A 159 -17.31 22.27 26.02
N LEU A 160 -18.00 23.06 26.84
CA LEU A 160 -19.04 22.58 27.76
C LEU A 160 -20.23 21.98 27.03
N GLY A 161 -20.75 22.69 26.02
CA GLY A 161 -21.84 22.19 25.18
C GLY A 161 -21.46 20.88 24.51
N PHE A 162 -20.24 20.80 23.97
CA PHE A 162 -19.71 19.56 23.40
C PHE A 162 -19.54 18.46 24.43
N SER A 163 -18.98 18.75 25.61
CA SER A 163 -18.75 17.78 26.69
C SER A 163 -20.06 17.23 27.27
N THR A 164 -21.04 18.10 27.53
CA THR A 164 -22.38 17.70 28.01
C THR A 164 -23.14 16.91 26.95
N PHE A 165 -23.05 17.30 25.68
CA PHE A 165 -23.59 16.53 24.55
C PHE A 165 -22.92 15.15 24.42
N MET A 166 -21.59 15.07 24.56
CA MET A 166 -20.85 13.81 24.58
C MET A 166 -21.15 12.98 25.83
N GLY A 167 -21.42 13.58 26.98
CA GLY A 167 -21.82 12.85 28.19
C GLY A 167 -23.21 12.24 28.07
N ALA A 168 -24.18 12.98 27.54
CA ALA A 168 -25.57 12.54 27.41
C ALA A 168 -25.81 11.63 26.19
N TYR A 169 -25.23 11.99 25.04
CA TYR A 169 -25.47 11.33 23.75
C TYR A 169 -24.20 10.69 23.16
N GLY A 170 -23.07 10.69 23.86
CA GLY A 170 -21.81 10.16 23.31
C GLY A 170 -21.88 8.69 22.95
N TRP A 171 -22.70 7.88 23.64
CA TRP A 171 -22.95 6.49 23.27
C TRP A 171 -23.74 6.39 21.95
N ILE A 172 -24.73 7.26 21.71
CA ILE A 172 -25.46 7.36 20.44
C ILE A 172 -24.52 7.83 19.33
N VAL A 173 -23.73 8.88 19.60
CA VAL A 173 -22.76 9.39 18.63
C VAL A 173 -21.73 8.33 18.30
N ALA A 174 -21.21 7.58 19.27
CA ALA A 174 -20.29 6.46 19.05
C ALA A 174 -20.94 5.37 18.19
N ILE A 175 -22.19 4.98 18.47
CA ILE A 175 -22.93 4.01 17.65
C ILE A 175 -23.12 4.53 16.22
N VAL A 176 -23.50 5.79 16.04
CA VAL A 176 -23.66 6.42 14.72
C VAL A 176 -22.32 6.47 13.98
N LEU A 177 -21.23 6.85 14.65
CA LEU A 177 -19.88 6.90 14.06
C LEU A 177 -19.39 5.51 13.67
N VAL A 178 -19.62 4.49 14.50
CA VAL A 178 -19.29 3.10 14.20
C VAL A 178 -20.16 2.59 13.05
N ALA A 179 -21.46 2.86 13.04
CA ALA A 179 -22.36 2.49 11.95
C ALA A 179 -21.97 3.18 10.64
N LEU A 180 -21.62 4.47 10.67
CA LEU A 180 -21.15 5.24 9.53
C LEU A 180 -19.79 4.73 9.04
N ALA A 181 -18.87 4.39 9.96
CA ALA A 181 -17.59 3.79 9.62
C ALA A 181 -17.77 2.43 8.97
N ILE A 182 -18.64 1.57 9.51
CA ILE A 182 -18.99 0.26 8.92
C ILE A 182 -19.63 0.46 7.54
N ALA A 183 -20.59 1.38 7.41
CA ALA A 183 -21.26 1.68 6.14
C ALA A 183 -20.27 2.25 5.10
N CYS A 184 -19.38 3.16 5.50
CA CYS A 184 -18.33 3.72 4.65
C CYS A 184 -17.34 2.63 4.23
N VAL A 185 -16.87 1.79 5.16
CA VAL A 185 -15.99 0.66 4.86
C VAL A 185 -16.69 -0.34 3.94
N ALA A 186 -17.97 -0.64 4.16
CA ALA A 186 -18.76 -1.52 3.30
C ALA A 186 -18.92 -0.92 1.90
N PHE A 187 -19.20 0.38 1.80
CA PHE A 187 -19.31 1.11 0.53
C PHE A 187 -17.98 1.10 -0.21
N VAL A 188 -16.88 1.50 0.42
CA VAL A 188 -15.53 1.50 -0.17
C VAL A 188 -15.07 0.08 -0.52
N ARG A 189 -15.57 -0.96 0.16
CA ARG A 189 -15.29 -2.36 -0.21
C ARG A 189 -16.14 -2.88 -1.37
N SER A 190 -17.31 -2.29 -1.63
CA SER A 190 -18.18 -2.64 -2.75
C SER A 190 -17.48 -2.38 -4.10
N ALA A 191 -17.90 -3.08 -5.15
CA ALA A 191 -17.29 -2.92 -6.49
C ALA A 191 -17.40 -1.48 -7.00
N ARG A 192 -18.58 -0.86 -6.85
CA ARG A 192 -18.83 0.53 -7.27
C ARG A 192 -18.07 1.54 -6.40
N GLY A 193 -18.07 1.37 -5.08
CA GLY A 193 -17.37 2.26 -4.17
C GLY A 193 -15.85 2.18 -4.32
N LYS A 194 -15.27 1.00 -4.57
CA LYS A 194 -13.83 0.87 -4.93
C LYS A 194 -13.47 1.67 -6.17
N ILE A 195 -14.29 1.61 -7.22
CA ILE A 195 -14.04 2.34 -8.47
C ILE A 195 -14.07 3.84 -8.22
N LEU A 196 -15.08 4.33 -7.51
CA LEU A 196 -15.22 5.75 -7.19
C LEU A 196 -14.09 6.24 -6.27
N TRP A 197 -13.79 5.49 -5.21
CA TRP A 197 -12.72 5.80 -4.27
C TRP A 197 -11.36 5.87 -4.96
N HIS A 198 -11.02 4.85 -5.77
CA HIS A 198 -9.77 4.86 -6.53
C HIS A 198 -9.74 5.98 -7.59
N ARG A 199 -10.88 6.38 -8.15
CA ARG A 199 -10.97 7.55 -9.05
C ARG A 199 -10.65 8.84 -8.32
N LEU A 200 -11.26 9.04 -7.16
CA LEU A 200 -11.08 10.23 -6.34
C LEU A 200 -9.63 10.33 -5.87
N LEU A 201 -9.03 9.22 -5.45
CA LEU A 201 -7.64 9.15 -5.01
C LEU A 201 -6.63 9.55 -6.11
N VAL A 202 -6.81 9.04 -7.34
CA VAL A 202 -5.90 9.38 -8.45
C VAL A 202 -6.09 10.84 -8.91
N ARG A 203 -7.33 11.34 -8.87
CA ARG A 203 -7.66 12.72 -9.24
C ARG A 203 -7.51 13.72 -8.09
N PHE A 204 -7.05 13.27 -6.93
CA PHE A 204 -6.99 14.11 -5.75
C PHE A 204 -6.02 15.27 -6.02
N PRO A 205 -6.45 16.54 -5.86
CA PRO A 205 -5.60 17.69 -6.13
C PRO A 205 -4.41 17.73 -5.17
N GLY A 206 -3.27 18.20 -5.67
CA GLY A 206 -2.02 18.27 -4.91
C GLY A 206 -1.13 17.04 -5.07
N ARG A 207 -0.10 16.95 -4.20
CA ARG A 207 0.99 15.97 -4.38
C ARG A 207 0.60 14.52 -4.06
N MET A 208 -0.53 14.29 -3.39
CA MET A 208 -0.99 12.93 -3.08
C MET A 208 -1.52 12.20 -4.33
N GLY A 209 -2.30 12.87 -5.19
CA GLY A 209 -2.77 12.27 -6.45
C GLY A 209 -1.61 11.96 -7.40
N VAL A 210 -0.61 12.85 -7.44
CA VAL A 210 0.65 12.65 -8.17
C VAL A 210 1.39 11.41 -7.66
N LEU A 211 1.60 11.29 -6.35
CA LEU A 211 2.24 10.12 -5.73
C LEU A 211 1.52 8.82 -6.10
N ILE A 212 0.18 8.80 -6.01
CA ILE A 212 -0.60 7.60 -6.32
C ILE A 212 -0.43 7.20 -7.78
N ARG A 213 -0.42 8.17 -8.70
CA ARG A 213 -0.17 7.92 -10.13
C ARG A 213 1.24 7.37 -10.36
N GLU A 214 2.26 8.04 -9.83
CA GLU A 214 3.67 7.64 -9.96
C GLU A 214 3.93 6.24 -9.41
N VAL A 215 3.39 5.90 -8.23
CA VAL A 215 3.53 4.56 -7.63
C VAL A 215 2.89 3.48 -8.50
N ASN A 216 1.70 3.73 -9.09
CA ASN A 216 1.07 2.74 -9.96
C ASN A 216 1.84 2.59 -11.27
N ILE A 217 2.30 3.69 -11.88
CA ILE A 217 3.10 3.65 -13.10
C ILE A 217 4.42 2.92 -12.87
N ALA A 218 5.19 3.30 -11.85
CA ALA A 218 6.46 2.64 -11.50
C ALA A 218 6.29 1.12 -11.37
N ARG A 219 5.23 0.67 -10.68
CA ARG A 219 4.91 -0.75 -10.54
C ARG A 219 4.60 -1.42 -11.88
N ILE A 220 3.78 -0.78 -12.72
CA ILE A 220 3.42 -1.31 -14.05
C ILE A 220 4.67 -1.49 -14.89
N LEU A 221 5.47 -0.44 -15.02
CA LEU A 221 6.67 -0.42 -15.84
C LEU A 221 7.69 -1.44 -15.37
N ARG A 222 7.99 -1.47 -14.06
CA ARG A 222 8.92 -2.44 -13.47
C ARG A 222 8.42 -3.87 -13.65
N THR A 223 7.12 -4.12 -13.46
CA THR A 223 6.56 -5.48 -13.63
C THR A 223 6.60 -5.94 -15.08
N LEU A 224 6.22 -5.06 -16.02
CA LEU A 224 6.27 -5.38 -17.44
C LEU A 224 7.69 -5.57 -17.94
N SER A 225 8.63 -4.69 -17.58
CA SER A 225 10.05 -4.81 -17.93
C SER A 225 10.61 -6.17 -17.51
N GLY A 226 10.46 -6.56 -16.23
CA GLY A 226 10.97 -7.84 -15.74
C GLY A 226 10.29 -9.08 -16.36
N LEU A 227 9.02 -8.97 -16.77
CA LEU A 227 8.33 -10.05 -17.47
C LEU A 227 8.80 -10.18 -18.92
N LEU A 228 8.89 -9.05 -19.64
CA LEU A 228 9.31 -9.02 -21.04
C LEU A 228 10.78 -9.42 -21.20
N HIS A 229 11.63 -9.10 -20.24
CA HIS A 229 13.03 -9.53 -20.21
C HIS A 229 13.21 -11.05 -20.08
N THR A 230 12.15 -11.78 -19.72
CA THR A 230 12.12 -13.25 -19.66
C THR A 230 11.39 -13.89 -20.84
N ASP A 231 11.28 -13.16 -21.95
CA ASP A 231 10.60 -13.58 -23.19
C ASP A 231 9.11 -13.95 -23.01
N ILE A 232 8.48 -13.52 -21.91
CA ILE A 232 7.06 -13.74 -21.70
C ILE A 232 6.29 -12.83 -22.68
N PRO A 233 5.36 -13.37 -23.49
CA PRO A 233 4.60 -12.58 -24.45
C PRO A 233 3.86 -11.42 -23.79
N ILE A 234 3.86 -10.25 -24.43
CA ILE A 234 3.31 -8.99 -23.88
C ILE A 234 1.87 -9.11 -23.38
N VAL A 235 1.03 -9.87 -24.08
CA VAL A 235 -0.37 -10.13 -23.67
C VAL A 235 -0.41 -10.80 -22.31
N ARG A 236 0.39 -11.86 -22.12
CA ARG A 236 0.51 -12.56 -20.84
C ARG A 236 1.16 -11.68 -19.78
N ALA A 237 2.18 -10.91 -20.14
CA ALA A 237 2.85 -9.99 -19.22
C ALA A 237 1.88 -8.94 -18.65
N LEU A 238 0.98 -8.39 -19.48
CA LEU A 238 -0.07 -7.46 -19.07
C LEU A 238 -1.08 -8.11 -18.12
N GLU A 239 -1.54 -9.33 -18.41
CA GLU A 239 -2.43 -10.09 -17.54
C GLU A 239 -1.83 -10.29 -16.15
N LEU A 240 -0.58 -10.72 -16.08
CA LEU A 240 0.14 -10.94 -14.83
C LEU A 240 0.39 -9.64 -14.06
N THR A 241 0.72 -8.57 -14.77
CA THR A 241 0.88 -7.23 -14.19
C THR A 241 -0.43 -6.78 -13.53
N THR A 242 -1.60 -7.13 -14.06
CA THR A 242 -2.87 -6.76 -13.42
C THR A 242 -3.02 -7.32 -12.00
N ALA A 243 -2.35 -8.43 -11.66
CA ALA A 243 -2.41 -9.04 -10.33
C ALA A 243 -1.59 -8.26 -9.29
N THR A 244 -0.56 -7.50 -9.70
CA THR A 244 0.32 -6.74 -8.80
C THR A 244 -0.25 -5.37 -8.42
N LEU A 245 -1.22 -4.88 -9.21
CA LEU A 245 -1.82 -3.57 -9.02
C LEU A 245 -2.86 -3.57 -7.89
N GLY A 246 -2.88 -2.50 -7.10
CA GLY A 246 -3.94 -2.24 -6.12
C GLY A 246 -5.12 -1.50 -6.74
N ASN A 247 -4.83 -0.49 -7.57
CA ASN A 247 -5.82 0.40 -8.14
C ASN A 247 -6.65 -0.28 -9.25
N VAL A 248 -7.97 -0.20 -9.12
CA VAL A 248 -8.92 -0.86 -10.03
C VAL A 248 -8.91 -0.26 -11.43
N GLN A 249 -8.63 1.04 -11.58
CA GLN A 249 -8.63 1.70 -12.88
C GLN A 249 -7.45 1.25 -13.73
N TYR A 250 -6.24 1.24 -13.16
CA TYR A 250 -5.06 0.70 -13.86
C TYR A 250 -5.23 -0.79 -14.19
N ARG A 251 -5.82 -1.57 -13.27
CA ARG A 251 -6.13 -2.99 -13.53
C ARG A 251 -7.08 -3.18 -14.71
N ALA A 252 -8.14 -2.38 -14.77
CA ALA A 252 -9.10 -2.42 -15.87
C ALA A 252 -8.45 -2.00 -17.19
N THR A 253 -7.64 -0.93 -17.19
CA THR A 253 -6.93 -0.47 -18.39
C THR A 253 -5.95 -1.51 -18.91
N LEU A 254 -5.14 -2.14 -18.05
CA LEU A 254 -4.20 -3.16 -18.52
C LEU A 254 -4.89 -4.45 -18.99
N ARG A 255 -6.05 -4.79 -18.41
CA ARG A 255 -6.85 -5.92 -18.89
C ARG A 255 -7.48 -5.63 -20.25
N ASP A 256 -7.97 -4.41 -20.47
CA ASP A 256 -8.43 -3.97 -21.78
C ASP A 256 -7.26 -3.99 -22.78
N ALA A 257 -6.10 -3.45 -22.39
CA ALA A 257 -4.90 -3.44 -23.21
C ALA A 257 -4.45 -4.84 -23.63
N SER A 258 -4.47 -5.83 -22.73
CA SER A 258 -4.11 -7.21 -23.09
C SER A 258 -5.04 -7.79 -24.15
N THR A 259 -6.35 -7.50 -24.08
CA THR A 259 -7.32 -7.95 -25.09
C THR A 259 -7.19 -7.24 -26.43
N ARG A 260 -6.80 -5.96 -26.44
CA ARG A 260 -6.62 -5.15 -27.65
C ARG A 260 -5.30 -5.45 -28.36
N ILE A 261 -4.23 -5.64 -27.61
CA ILE A 261 -2.93 -6.06 -28.17
C ILE A 261 -3.02 -7.46 -28.79
N ALA A 262 -3.81 -8.36 -28.21
CA ALA A 262 -4.10 -9.66 -28.84
C ALA A 262 -4.79 -9.53 -30.22
N ARG A 263 -5.38 -8.38 -30.53
CA ARG A 263 -5.99 -8.04 -31.84
C ARG A 263 -5.06 -7.20 -32.73
N GLY A 264 -3.83 -6.92 -32.30
CA GLY A 264 -2.84 -6.16 -33.07
C GLY A 264 -2.83 -4.65 -32.83
N GLU A 265 -3.54 -4.14 -31.82
CA GLU A 265 -3.46 -2.72 -31.46
C GLU A 265 -2.18 -2.40 -30.67
N SER A 266 -1.58 -1.22 -30.91
CA SER A 266 -0.36 -0.77 -30.22
C SER A 266 -0.62 -0.46 -28.74
N LEU A 267 0.29 -0.91 -27.86
CA LEU A 267 0.23 -0.57 -26.43
C LEU A 267 0.31 0.95 -26.22
N GLY A 268 1.23 1.62 -26.92
CA GLY A 268 1.36 3.08 -26.85
C GLY A 268 0.05 3.81 -27.21
N ALA A 269 -0.66 3.33 -28.24
CA ALA A 269 -1.95 3.90 -28.63
C ALA A 269 -3.03 3.70 -27.54
N ILE A 270 -3.12 2.50 -26.96
CA ILE A 270 -4.09 2.19 -25.90
C ILE A 270 -3.84 3.05 -24.65
N LEU A 271 -2.58 3.21 -24.23
CA LEU A 271 -2.24 4.03 -23.07
C LEU A 271 -2.52 5.52 -23.32
N ARG A 272 -2.39 6.00 -24.56
CA ARG A 272 -2.65 7.39 -24.95
C ARG A 272 -4.10 7.82 -24.74
N GLU A 273 -5.06 6.89 -24.84
CA GLU A 273 -6.48 7.15 -24.57
C GLU A 273 -6.75 7.48 -23.09
N ARG A 274 -5.86 7.04 -22.20
CA ARG A 274 -6.00 7.17 -20.75
C ARG A 274 -5.04 8.20 -20.17
N LYS A 275 -5.09 9.42 -20.71
CA LYS A 275 -4.31 10.59 -20.24
C LYS A 275 -4.54 10.94 -18.77
N ASP A 276 -5.67 10.51 -18.20
CA ASP A 276 -5.99 10.66 -16.77
C ASP A 276 -5.13 9.75 -15.87
N LEU A 277 -4.57 8.67 -16.42
CA LEU A 277 -3.78 7.67 -15.70
C LEU A 277 -2.32 7.63 -16.14
N PHE A 278 -2.06 7.80 -17.43
CA PHE A 278 -0.74 7.69 -18.05
C PHE A 278 -0.29 9.05 -18.58
N PRO A 279 0.81 9.62 -18.05
CA PRO A 279 1.36 10.87 -18.52
C PRO A 279 1.97 10.72 -19.92
N PRO A 280 2.08 11.82 -20.69
CA PRO A 280 2.60 11.77 -22.07
C PRO A 280 3.99 11.14 -22.18
N THR A 281 4.87 11.38 -21.20
CA THR A 281 6.22 10.81 -21.17
C THR A 281 6.21 9.28 -21.13
N ALA A 282 5.31 8.69 -20.33
CA ALA A 282 5.18 7.24 -20.27
C ALA A 282 4.64 6.65 -21.58
N VAL A 283 3.64 7.31 -22.18
CA VAL A 283 3.07 6.91 -23.48
C VAL A 283 4.12 6.97 -24.59
N GLN A 284 4.96 8.00 -24.60
CA GLN A 284 5.98 8.20 -25.62
C GLN A 284 7.07 7.13 -25.56
N VAL A 285 7.61 6.84 -24.37
CA VAL A 285 8.64 5.81 -24.22
C VAL A 285 8.10 4.42 -24.58
N VAL A 286 6.86 4.12 -24.22
CA VAL A 286 6.22 2.85 -24.61
C VAL A 286 6.07 2.76 -26.13
N ALA A 287 5.62 3.84 -26.79
CA ALA A 287 5.49 3.86 -28.25
C ALA A 287 6.85 3.67 -28.94
N VAL A 288 7.90 4.35 -28.48
CA VAL A 288 9.25 4.20 -29.02
C VAL A 288 9.76 2.78 -28.81
N GLY A 289 9.61 2.21 -27.61
CA GLY A 289 10.06 0.83 -27.33
C GLY A 289 9.30 -0.24 -28.10
N GLU A 290 8.03 0.01 -28.43
CA GLU A 290 7.25 -0.86 -29.30
C GLU A 290 7.74 -0.78 -30.77
N GLU A 291 8.09 0.41 -31.26
CA GLU A 291 8.63 0.62 -32.61
C GLU A 291 10.05 0.08 -32.77
N THR A 292 10.91 0.20 -31.75
CA THR A 292 12.30 -0.25 -31.78
C THR A 292 12.49 -1.70 -31.33
N GLY A 293 11.44 -2.33 -30.78
CA GLY A 293 11.52 -3.68 -30.23
C GLY A 293 12.30 -3.78 -28.91
N SER A 294 12.61 -2.66 -28.26
CA SER A 294 13.39 -2.59 -27.01
C SER A 294 12.51 -2.20 -25.81
N LEU A 295 11.28 -2.73 -25.79
CA LEU A 295 10.28 -2.38 -24.79
C LEU A 295 10.69 -2.81 -23.38
N ASP A 296 11.35 -3.95 -23.21
CA ASP A 296 11.82 -4.45 -21.91
C ASP A 296 12.85 -3.51 -21.26
N GLU A 297 13.84 -3.06 -22.02
CA GLU A 297 14.90 -2.14 -21.57
C GLU A 297 14.33 -0.75 -21.24
N LEU A 298 13.60 -0.14 -22.19
CA LEU A 298 13.06 1.22 -22.02
C LEU A 298 12.01 1.31 -20.91
N LEU A 299 11.21 0.25 -20.69
CA LEU A 299 10.32 0.18 -19.54
C LEU A 299 11.10 0.11 -18.21
N GLY A 300 12.26 -0.55 -18.21
CA GLY A 300 13.16 -0.64 -17.05
C GLY A 300 13.75 0.72 -16.67
N GLU A 301 14.25 1.46 -17.66
CA GLU A 301 14.74 2.83 -17.47
C GLU A 301 13.64 3.78 -16.98
N LEU A 302 12.46 3.72 -17.62
CA LEU A 302 11.33 4.54 -17.23
C LEU A 302 10.81 4.16 -15.83
N ALA A 303 10.88 2.88 -15.45
CA ALA A 303 10.56 2.46 -14.09
C ALA A 303 11.51 3.11 -13.07
N ASN A 304 12.82 3.13 -13.35
CA ASN A 304 13.80 3.80 -12.48
C ASN A 304 13.51 5.29 -12.34
N PHE A 305 13.14 5.95 -13.45
CA PHE A 305 12.74 7.35 -13.46
C PHE A 305 11.53 7.61 -12.54
N TYR A 306 10.45 6.83 -12.69
CA TYR A 306 9.25 7.00 -11.85
C TYR A 306 9.48 6.59 -10.39
N GLU A 307 10.33 5.59 -10.11
CA GLU A 307 10.72 5.26 -8.74
C GLU A 307 11.44 6.41 -8.05
N ALA A 308 12.33 7.10 -8.78
CA ALA A 308 12.99 8.31 -8.28
C ALA A 308 12.00 9.47 -8.07
N ASP A 309 11.03 9.65 -8.97
CA ASP A 309 9.97 10.65 -8.80
C ASP A 309 9.06 10.35 -7.61
N VAL A 310 8.70 9.08 -7.39
CA VAL A 310 7.98 8.66 -6.16
C VAL A 310 8.75 9.11 -4.92
N GLU A 311 10.07 8.91 -4.90
CA GLU A 311 10.91 9.30 -3.76
C GLU A 311 10.96 10.82 -3.55
N ARG A 312 11.07 11.59 -4.64
CA ARG A 312 11.04 13.06 -4.60
C ARG A 312 9.68 13.56 -4.10
N THR A 313 8.59 13.04 -4.65
CA THR A 313 7.22 13.39 -4.25
C THR A 313 6.96 13.06 -2.79
N LEU A 314 7.49 11.93 -2.31
CA LEU A 314 7.35 11.51 -0.92
C LEU A 314 8.09 12.46 0.04
N ARG A 315 9.36 12.81 -0.24
CA ARG A 315 10.09 13.81 0.54
C ARG A 315 9.35 15.14 0.58
N ASN A 316 8.90 15.60 -0.58
CA ASN A 316 8.15 16.84 -0.75
C ASN A 316 6.82 16.85 0.02
N LEU A 317 6.15 15.70 0.12
CA LEU A 317 4.96 15.56 0.95
C LEU A 317 5.32 15.68 2.43
N THR A 318 6.36 14.98 2.89
CA THR A 318 6.81 15.05 4.29
C THR A 318 7.18 16.48 4.70
N THR A 319 7.92 17.21 3.86
CA THR A 319 8.32 18.60 4.12
C THR A 319 7.12 19.56 4.22
N ILE A 320 6.02 19.31 3.50
CA ILE A 320 4.80 20.13 3.60
C ILE A 320 3.95 19.71 4.81
N ILE A 321 3.90 18.41 5.10
CA ILE A 321 3.09 17.87 6.20
C ILE A 321 3.61 18.36 7.55
N GLU A 322 4.92 18.47 7.74
CA GLU A 322 5.52 18.87 9.02
C GLU A 322 5.06 20.27 9.50
N PRO A 323 5.17 21.37 8.71
CA PRO A 323 4.64 22.68 9.10
C PRO A 323 3.13 22.67 9.38
N ILE A 324 2.35 21.92 8.59
CA ILE A 324 0.90 21.79 8.80
C ILE A 324 0.63 21.12 10.15
N LEU A 325 1.36 20.06 10.49
CA LEU A 325 1.24 19.38 11.78
C LEU A 325 1.61 20.31 12.93
N ILE A 326 2.72 21.03 12.85
CA ILE A 326 3.14 21.98 13.89
C ILE A 326 2.10 23.07 14.08
N LEU A 327 1.59 23.65 12.99
CA LEU A 327 0.54 24.68 13.05
C LEU A 327 -0.74 24.12 13.68
N THR A 328 -1.15 22.92 13.27
CA THR A 328 -2.38 22.27 13.79
C THR A 328 -2.25 21.96 15.28
N ILE A 329 -1.10 21.45 15.71
CA ILE A 329 -0.81 21.20 17.13
C ILE A 329 -0.78 22.52 17.90
N GLY A 330 -0.08 23.53 17.38
CA GLY A 330 0.00 24.84 18.02
C GLY A 330 -1.38 25.47 18.22
N VAL A 331 -2.22 25.46 17.18
CA VAL A 331 -3.61 25.92 17.27
C VAL A 331 -4.42 25.08 18.25
N GLY A 332 -4.29 23.75 18.22
CA GLY A 332 -5.01 22.85 19.12
C GLY A 332 -4.64 23.05 20.59
N VAL A 333 -3.34 23.17 20.88
CA VAL A 333 -2.81 23.43 22.23
C VAL A 333 -3.18 24.83 22.70
N ALA A 334 -3.07 25.85 21.85
CA ALA A 334 -3.49 27.22 22.18
C ALA A 334 -4.99 27.31 22.46
N PHE A 335 -5.82 26.65 21.64
CA PHE A 335 -7.27 26.55 21.86
C PHE A 335 -7.57 25.90 23.23
N LEU A 336 -6.90 24.80 23.55
CA LEU A 336 -7.03 24.14 24.85
C LEU A 336 -6.58 25.03 26.01
N ALA A 337 -5.44 25.68 25.89
CA ALA A 337 -4.92 26.58 26.90
C ALA A 337 -5.88 27.75 27.16
N ILE A 338 -6.39 28.40 26.10
CA ILE A 338 -7.38 29.48 26.21
C ILE A 338 -8.65 28.97 26.88
N ALA A 339 -9.16 27.80 26.47
CA ALA A 339 -10.37 27.24 27.03
C ALA A 339 -10.29 26.91 28.52
N VAL A 340 -9.09 26.56 29.01
CA VAL A 340 -8.80 26.25 30.41
C VAL A 340 -8.46 27.50 31.23
N LEU A 341 -7.59 28.38 30.72
CA LEU A 341 -7.05 29.53 31.45
C LEU A 341 -8.02 30.72 31.50
N MET A 342 -8.79 30.99 30.45
CA MET A 342 -9.71 32.13 30.46
C MET A 342 -10.75 32.06 31.60
N PRO A 343 -11.39 30.92 31.88
CA PRO A 343 -12.26 30.79 33.05
C PRO A 343 -11.55 31.12 34.36
N MET A 344 -10.31 30.67 34.54
CA MET A 344 -9.52 30.97 35.75
C MET A 344 -9.28 32.48 35.89
N TYR A 345 -8.92 33.18 34.81
CA TYR A 345 -8.73 34.63 34.84
C TYR A 345 -10.01 35.41 35.11
N SER A 346 -11.14 34.98 34.54
CA SER A 346 -12.43 35.66 34.75
C SER A 346 -12.89 35.65 36.22
N ILE A 347 -12.49 34.64 36.99
CA ILE A 347 -12.78 34.54 38.42
C ILE A 347 -11.80 35.39 39.23
N ALA A 348 -10.52 35.35 38.90
CA ALA A 348 -9.51 36.19 39.56
C ALA A 348 -9.78 37.70 39.41
N GLN A 349 -10.56 38.10 38.40
CA GLN A 349 -11.04 39.48 38.23
C GLN A 349 -12.41 39.74 38.88
N ALA A 350 -13.19 38.70 39.17
CA ALA A 350 -14.52 38.81 39.77
C ALA A 350 -14.52 38.70 41.30
N VAL A 351 -13.43 38.19 41.88
CA VAL A 351 -13.12 38.18 43.33
C VAL A 351 -12.23 39.38 43.66
#